data_AF-A0A8T5T4K7-F1
#
_entry.id   AF-A0A8T5T4K7-F1
#
_cell.length_a   1.000
_cell.length_b   1.000
_cell.length_c   1.000
_cell.angle_alpha   90.00
_cell.angle_beta   90.00
_cell.angle_gamma   90.00
#
_symmetry.space_group_name_H-M   'P 1'
#
loop_
_entity.id
_entity.type
_entity.pdbx_description
1 polymer ?
#
loop_
_entity_poly.entity_id
_entity_poly.type
_entity_poly.pdbx_seq_one_letter_code
_entity_poly.pdbx_strand_id
1 'polypeptide(L)'
;MRFCPNCDNILIPKNKKLYCKACEEEFELDQEKEGYKIVKKIKHDEKEIAPVVLRESMKSSRISAQDRKAYEEFFGGSEADSY
;
A
#
# COMPACT_ATOMS: atom_id res chain seq x y z
N MET A 1 5.93 14.21 -10.22
CA MET A 1 5.20 13.94 -11.49
C MET A 1 5.61 15.04 -12.47
N ARG A 2 6.15 14.69 -13.65
CA ARG A 2 6.60 15.67 -14.65
C ARG A 2 5.48 15.92 -15.68
N PHE A 3 5.25 17.18 -16.01
CA PHE A 3 4.26 17.63 -17.00
C PHE A 3 4.99 18.25 -18.20
N CYS A 4 4.35 18.24 -19.36
CA CYS A 4 4.90 18.86 -20.56
C CYS A 4 4.90 20.40 -20.41
N PRO A 5 6.03 21.08 -20.61
CA PRO A 5 6.11 22.54 -20.45
C PRO A 5 5.31 23.33 -21.49
N ASN A 6 4.96 22.69 -22.61
CA ASN A 6 4.28 23.36 -23.72
C ASN A 6 2.75 23.24 -23.67
N CYS A 7 2.22 22.23 -22.99
CA CYS A 7 0.77 21.96 -23.02
C CYS A 7 0.20 21.43 -21.70
N ASP A 8 0.97 21.46 -20.61
CA ASP A 8 0.60 21.03 -19.26
C ASP A 8 0.02 19.60 -19.14
N ASN A 9 0.15 18.79 -20.19
CA ASN A 9 -0.28 17.40 -20.18
C ASN A 9 0.73 16.50 -19.45
N ILE A 10 0.23 15.43 -18.86
CA ILE A 10 1.05 14.42 -18.18
C ILE A 10 2.00 13.78 -19.19
N LEU A 11 3.29 13.75 -18.86
CA LEU A 11 4.29 13.04 -19.65
C LEU A 11 4.22 11.54 -19.37
N ILE A 12 4.09 10.75 -20.43
CA ILE A 12 3.97 9.29 -20.37
C ILE A 12 5.35 8.68 -20.63
N PRO A 13 5.90 7.87 -19.71
CA PRO A 13 7.17 7.19 -19.96
C PRO A 13 7.01 6.13 -21.06
N LYS A 14 7.78 6.26 -22.14
CA LYS A 14 7.82 5.36 -23.29
C LYS A 14 9.27 5.14 -23.71
N ASN A 15 9.73 3.88 -23.77
CA ASN A 15 11.07 3.52 -24.24
C ASN A 15 12.23 4.31 -23.58
N LYS A 16 12.20 4.45 -22.24
CA LYS A 16 13.20 5.21 -21.45
C LYS A 16 13.24 6.72 -21.73
N LYS A 17 12.22 7.27 -22.38
CA LYS A 17 11.98 8.69 -22.55
C LYS A 17 10.60 9.07 -22.00
N LEU A 18 10.38 10.36 -21.76
CA LEU A 18 9.08 10.92 -21.44
C LEU A 18 8.43 11.45 -22.72
N TYR A 19 7.22 10.98 -23.03
CA TYR A 19 6.49 11.36 -24.23
C TYR A 19 5.22 12.11 -23.88
N CYS A 20 4.98 13.25 -24.53
CA CYS A 20 3.70 13.94 -24.44
C CYS A 20 2.79 13.54 -25.60
N LYS A 21 1.58 13.04 -25.30
CA LYS A 21 0.59 12.71 -26.35
C LYS A 21 -0.01 13.95 -27.02
N ALA A 22 -0.01 15.11 -26.35
CA ALA A 22 -0.71 16.30 -26.83
C ALA A 22 0.14 17.16 -27.78
N CYS A 23 1.45 17.26 -27.56
CA CYS A 23 2.38 17.97 -28.45
C CYS A 23 3.31 17.04 -29.24
N GLU A 24 3.21 15.72 -29.03
CA GLU A 24 4.03 14.68 -29.66
C GLU A 24 5.56 14.81 -29.40
N GLU A 25 5.94 15.57 -28.37
CA GLU A 25 7.35 15.78 -28.01
C GLU A 25 7.90 14.66 -27.12
N GLU A 26 9.19 14.35 -27.32
CA GLU A 26 9.98 13.43 -26.50
C GLU A 26 11.00 14.18 -25.64
N PHE A 27 11.05 13.85 -24.36
CA PHE A 27 11.97 14.41 -23.38
C PHE A 27 12.85 13.29 -22.81
N GLU A 28 14.12 13.59 -22.55
CA GLU A 28 15.00 12.63 -21.89
C GLU A 28 14.65 12.50 -20.40
N LEU A 29 14.72 11.27 -19.89
CA LEU A 29 14.68 11.03 -18.46
C LEU A 29 16.08 11.33 -17.92
N ASP A 30 16.25 12.51 -17.32
CA ASP A 30 17.47 12.80 -16.55
C ASP A 30 17.65 11.69 -15.52
N GLN A 31 18.78 10.98 -15.62
CA GLN A 31 19.24 10.12 -14.55
C GLN A 31 19.74 11.01 -13.42
N GLU A 32 18.83 11.61 -12.65
CA GLU A 32 19.16 12.21 -11.36
C GLU A 32 19.64 11.07 -10.45
N LYS A 33 20.94 10.79 -10.52
CA LYS A 33 21.71 10.08 -9.50
C LYS A 33 21.93 10.99 -8.30
N GLU A 34 20.89 11.67 -7.82
CA GLU A 34 20.95 12.27 -6.51
C GLU A 34 20.73 11.16 -5.49
N GLY A 35 21.82 10.47 -5.19
CA GLY A 35 21.87 9.50 -4.11
C GLY A 35 21.40 10.18 -2.83
N TYR A 36 20.33 9.65 -2.25
CA TYR A 36 19.76 10.15 -1.00
C TYR A 36 20.86 10.26 0.06
N LYS A 37 21.16 11.49 0.50
CA LYS A 37 22.08 11.72 1.61
C LYS A 37 21.26 11.64 2.90
N ILE A 38 21.55 10.65 3.75
CA ILE A 38 20.92 10.56 5.08
C ILE A 38 21.37 11.77 5.90
N VAL A 39 20.49 12.77 6.04
CA VAL A 39 20.81 14.05 6.70
C VAL A 39 20.83 13.91 8.23
N LYS A 40 20.01 13.00 8.80
CA LYS A 40 20.01 12.70 10.24
C LYS A 40 19.70 11.22 10.47
N LYS A 41 20.54 10.57 11.28
CA LYS A 41 20.24 9.25 11.86
C LYS A 41 19.55 9.47 13.21
N ILE A 42 18.27 9.13 13.30
CA ILE A 42 17.57 9.09 14.59
C ILE A 42 17.91 7.73 15.21
N LYS A 43 18.68 7.72 16.30
CA LYS A 43 18.90 6.51 17.10
C LYS A 43 17.66 6.32 17.98
N HIS A 44 16.86 5.30 17.71
CA HIS A 44 15.88 4.80 18.68
C HIS A 44 16.64 3.82 19.61
N ASP A 45 16.64 4.10 20.91
CA ASP A 45 17.05 3.11 21.90
C ASP A 45 15.90 2.11 22.08
N GLU A 46 16.19 0.81 21.99
CA GLU A 46 15.21 -0.29 22.13
C GLU A 46 14.49 -0.31 23.50
N LYS A 47 14.89 0.56 24.43
CA LYS A 47 14.21 0.78 25.72
C LYS A 47 12.86 1.50 25.59
N GLU A 48 12.52 2.07 24.44
CA GLU A 48 11.21 2.70 24.18
C GLU A 48 10.15 1.73 23.64
N ILE A 49 10.28 0.43 23.88
CA ILE A 49 9.15 -0.49 23.68
C ILE A 49 8.15 -0.20 24.80
N ALA A 50 7.14 0.61 24.50
CA ALA A 50 6.02 0.82 25.39
C ALA A 50 5.46 -0.55 25.82
N PRO A 51 5.19 -0.77 27.13
CA PRO A 51 4.67 -2.05 27.58
C PRO A 51 3.35 -2.35 26.88
N VAL A 52 3.24 -3.54 26.28
CA VAL A 52 1.98 -4.00 25.68
C VAL A 52 0.97 -4.20 26.80
N VAL A 53 0.08 -3.22 26.99
CA VAL A 53 -1.01 -3.30 27.97
C VAL A 53 -2.05 -4.29 27.43
N LEU A 54 -1.94 -5.55 27.84
CA LEU A 54 -2.96 -6.57 27.58
C LEU A 54 -4.17 -6.27 28.48
N ARG A 55 -5.18 -5.57 27.94
CA ARG A 55 -6.48 -5.41 28.63
C ARG A 55 -7.16 -6.77 28.70
N GLU A 56 -7.54 -7.21 29.90
CA GLU A 56 -8.20 -8.52 30.12
C GLU A 56 -9.47 -8.71 29.29
N SER A 57 -10.10 -7.61 28.85
CA SER A 57 -11.24 -7.60 27.93
C SER A 57 -10.97 -8.21 26.55
N MET A 58 -9.70 -8.43 26.16
CA MET A 58 -9.34 -9.12 24.92
C MET A 58 -9.26 -10.65 25.06
N LYS A 59 -9.25 -11.20 26.29
CA LYS A 59 -9.23 -12.67 26.49
C LYS A 59 -10.58 -13.32 26.14
N SER A 60 -11.67 -12.55 26.14
CA SER A 60 -13.02 -13.03 25.86
C SER A 60 -13.46 -12.83 24.41
N SER A 61 -12.64 -12.23 23.54
CA SER A 61 -12.95 -12.01 22.12
C SER A 61 -12.83 -13.28 21.27
N ARG A 62 -13.15 -14.45 21.84
CA ARG A 62 -13.35 -15.68 21.08
C ARG A 62 -14.82 -15.70 20.67
N ILE A 63 -15.08 -15.80 19.38
CA ILE A 63 -16.42 -15.98 18.80
C ILE A 63 -17.14 -17.08 19.59
N SER A 64 -18.37 -16.82 20.04
CA SER A 64 -19.11 -17.79 20.83
C SER A 64 -19.41 -19.04 19.99
N ALA A 65 -19.60 -20.20 20.63
CA ALA A 65 -19.96 -21.42 19.90
C ALA A 65 -21.29 -21.26 19.14
N GLN A 66 -22.21 -20.43 19.65
CA GLN A 66 -23.46 -20.08 18.97
C GLN A 66 -23.23 -19.22 17.73
N ASP A 67 -22.37 -18.20 17.82
CA ASP A 67 -22.05 -17.35 16.66
C ASP A 67 -21.33 -18.15 15.57
N ARG A 68 -20.46 -19.09 15.95
CA ARG A 68 -19.82 -20.01 15.01
C ARG A 68 -20.84 -20.91 14.31
N LYS A 69 -21.78 -21.49 15.07
CA LYS A 69 -22.85 -22.34 14.52
C LYS A 69 -23.77 -21.57 13.57
N ALA A 70 -24.14 -20.35 13.92
CA ALA A 70 -24.97 -19.49 13.07
C ALA A 70 -24.27 -19.14 11.74
N TYR A 71 -22.95 -18.88 11.78
CA TYR A 71 -22.15 -18.67 10.58
C TYR A 71 -22.10 -19.90 9.68
N GLU A 72 -21.85 -21.08 10.26
CA GLU A 72 -21.80 -22.36 9.53
C GLU A 72 -23.15 -22.71 8.90
N GLU A 73 -24.26 -22.45 9.58
CA GLU A 73 -25.61 -22.68 9.03
C GLU A 73 -25.95 -21.72 7.89
N PHE A 74 -25.53 -20.45 7.98
CA PHE A 74 -25.85 -19.45 6.96
C PHE A 74 -24.96 -19.54 5.71
N PHE A 75 -23.68 -19.86 5.88
CA PHE A 75 -22.70 -19.88 4.79
C PHE A 75 -22.28 -21.29 4.33
N GLY A 76 -22.50 -22.34 5.13
CA GLY A 76 -22.13 -23.72 4.78
C GLY A 76 -23.10 -24.39 3.78
N GLY A 77 -24.24 -23.78 3.49
CA GLY A 77 -25.26 -24.33 2.58
C GLY A 77 -25.02 -24.09 1.08
N SER A 78 -23.99 -23.33 0.68
CA SER A 78 -23.77 -22.94 -0.72
C SER A 78 -22.59 -23.62 -1.43
N GLU A 79 -21.84 -24.49 -0.75
CA GLU A 79 -20.66 -25.17 -1.34
C GLU A 79 -20.89 -26.65 -1.70
N ALA A 80 -22.15 -27.12 -1.77
CA ALA A 80 -22.46 -28.51 -2.14
C ALA A 80 -23.02 -28.71 -3.56
N ASP A 81 -23.35 -27.64 -4.30
CA ASP A 81 -23.97 -27.72 -5.64
C ASP A 81 -23.16 -26.98 -6.72
N SER A 82 -21.87 -27.28 -6.81
CA SER A 82 -21.05 -26.89 -7.97
C SER A 82 -20.05 -27.98 -8.31
N TYR A 83 -20.54 -29.10 -8.85
CA TYR A 83 -19.81 -29.96 -9.78
C TYR A 83 -20.78 -30.60 -10.78
#